data_AF-A0A953KMB4-F1
#
_entry.id   AF-A0A953KMB4-F1
#
_cell.length_a   1.000
_cell.length_b   1.000
_cell.length_c   1.000
_cell.angle_alpha   90.00
_cell.angle_beta   90.00
_cell.angle_gamma   90.00
#
_symmetry.space_group_name_H-M   'P 1'
#
loop_
_entity.id
_entity.type
_entity.pdbx_description
1 polymer ?
#
loop_
_entity_poly.entity_id
_entity_poly.type
_entity_poly.pdbx_seq_one_letter_code
_entity_poly.pdbx_strand_id
1 'polypeptide(L)'
;MTKIRHFENLHILLWLLKDSAWLMEWKTIGILMVLPTVGVAINIAYWARIHRDPEFWLHMAVVGWISANSYWMVCEFMNHVELKYYAIAPFVFGFICAGKYYFDVVRQRLKNETQSKT
;
A
#
# COMPACT_ATOMS: atom_id res chain seq x y z
N MET A 1 -4.24 -18.47 -10.89
CA MET A 1 -3.89 -17.12 -11.40
C MET A 1 -5.06 -16.14 -11.50
N THR A 2 -6.34 -16.56 -11.50
CA THR A 2 -7.50 -15.63 -11.63
C THR A 2 -7.97 -14.98 -10.32
N LYS A 3 -7.85 -15.64 -9.16
CA LYS A 3 -8.30 -15.07 -7.88
C LYS A 3 -7.48 -13.86 -7.40
N ILE A 4 -6.18 -13.82 -7.72
CA ILE A 4 -5.25 -12.75 -7.27
C ILE A 4 -5.60 -11.42 -7.92
N ARG A 5 -5.81 -11.40 -9.26
CA ARG A 5 -6.26 -10.19 -9.98
C ARG A 5 -7.58 -9.65 -9.45
N HIS A 6 -8.47 -10.50 -8.95
CA HIS A 6 -9.74 -10.04 -8.39
C HIS A 6 -9.54 -9.33 -7.05
N PHE A 7 -8.68 -9.84 -6.16
CA PHE A 7 -8.32 -9.16 -4.92
C PHE A 7 -7.52 -7.87 -5.17
N GLU A 8 -6.62 -7.87 -6.15
CA GLU A 8 -5.92 -6.67 -6.59
C GLU A 8 -6.89 -5.62 -7.15
N ASN A 9 -7.84 -6.00 -7.99
CA ASN A 9 -8.81 -5.02 -8.49
C ASN A 9 -9.75 -4.53 -7.37
N LEU A 10 -10.14 -5.42 -6.45
CA LEU A 10 -11.02 -5.09 -5.34
C LEU A 10 -10.37 -4.13 -4.34
N HIS A 11 -9.07 -4.27 -4.04
CA HIS A 11 -8.39 -3.35 -3.12
C HIS A 11 -8.39 -1.92 -3.65
N ILE A 12 -8.20 -1.74 -4.96
CA ILE A 12 -8.23 -0.41 -5.61
C ILE A 12 -9.63 0.18 -5.49
N LEU A 13 -10.68 -0.62 -5.77
CA LEU A 13 -12.06 -0.16 -5.62
C LEU A 13 -12.39 0.25 -4.19
N LEU A 14 -12.01 -0.57 -3.21
CA LEU A 14 -12.22 -0.28 -1.79
C LEU A 14 -11.47 1.00 -1.39
N TRP A 15 -10.25 1.18 -1.86
CA TRP A 15 -9.45 2.37 -1.60
C TRP A 15 -10.12 3.63 -2.16
N LEU A 16 -10.58 3.59 -3.42
CA LEU A 16 -11.29 4.72 -4.05
C LEU A 16 -12.58 5.07 -3.31
N LEU A 17 -13.35 4.08 -2.86
CA LEU A 17 -14.58 4.31 -2.10
C LEU A 17 -14.28 4.96 -0.74
N LYS A 18 -13.26 4.47 -0.04
CA LYS A 18 -12.79 5.03 1.23
C LYS A 18 -12.33 6.48 1.06
N ASP A 19 -11.55 6.79 0.02
CA ASP A 19 -11.05 8.15 -0.22
C ASP A 19 -12.16 9.10 -0.71
N SER A 20 -13.16 8.59 -1.43
CA SER A 20 -14.36 9.35 -1.76
C SER A 20 -15.17 9.72 -0.51
N ALA A 21 -15.27 8.80 0.46
CA ALA A 21 -15.90 9.09 1.75
C ALA A 21 -15.10 10.11 2.57
N TRP A 22 -13.78 10.13 2.44
CA TRP A 22 -12.93 11.17 3.03
C TRP A 22 -13.18 12.55 2.39
N LEU A 23 -13.21 12.62 1.06
CA LEU A 23 -13.49 13.84 0.32
C LEU A 23 -14.85 14.46 0.68
N MET A 24 -15.86 13.61 0.89
CA MET A 24 -17.21 14.03 1.28
C MET A 24 -17.37 14.26 2.80
N GLU A 25 -16.28 14.13 3.57
CA GLU A 25 -16.24 14.22 5.04
C GLU A 25 -17.21 13.26 5.78
N TRP A 26 -17.51 12.11 5.17
CA TRP A 26 -18.39 11.10 5.76
C TRP A 26 -17.65 10.30 6.85
N LYS A 27 -17.53 10.87 8.05
CA LYS A 27 -16.77 10.30 9.18
C LYS A 27 -17.05 8.82 9.44
N THR A 28 -18.32 8.45 9.61
CA THR A 28 -18.71 7.08 9.96
C THR A 28 -18.37 6.07 8.86
N ILE A 29 -18.69 6.41 7.60
CA ILE A 29 -18.46 5.52 6.45
C ILE A 29 -16.96 5.41 6.18
N GLY A 30 -16.23 6.53 6.21
CA GLY A 30 -14.79 6.55 6.01
C GLY A 30 -14.06 5.67 7.02
N ILE A 31 -14.34 5.82 8.32
CA ILE A 31 -13.71 5.01 9.37
C ILE A 31 -14.05 3.52 9.20
N LEU A 32 -15.32 3.19 8.93
CA LEU A 32 -15.73 1.80 8.72
C LEU A 32 -15.04 1.17 7.51
N MET A 33 -14.78 1.95 6.46
CA MET A 33 -14.10 1.51 5.24
C MET A 33 -12.58 1.34 5.39
N VAL A 34 -11.95 1.90 6.43
CA VAL A 34 -10.50 1.70 6.71
C VAL A 34 -10.18 0.23 6.98
N LEU A 35 -11.03 -0.46 7.75
CA LEU A 35 -10.83 -1.86 8.10
C LEU A 35 -10.78 -2.78 6.86
N PRO A 36 -11.77 -2.77 5.95
CA PRO A 36 -11.71 -3.60 4.76
C PRO A 36 -10.61 -3.16 3.77
N THR A 37 -10.29 -1.87 3.65
CA THR A 37 -9.20 -1.42 2.76
C THR A 37 -7.83 -1.88 3.23
N VAL A 38 -7.48 -1.60 4.48
CA VAL A 38 -6.19 -2.02 5.06
C VAL A 38 -6.12 -3.54 5.14
N GLY A 39 -7.22 -4.20 5.51
CA GLY A 39 -7.29 -5.66 5.58
C GLY A 39 -7.02 -6.35 4.25
N VAL A 40 -7.61 -5.88 3.15
CA VAL A 40 -7.35 -6.43 1.82
C VAL A 40 -5.91 -6.14 1.36
N ALA A 41 -5.38 -4.93 1.62
CA ALA A 41 -4.00 -4.60 1.30
C ALA A 41 -2.99 -5.52 2.02
N ILE A 42 -3.18 -5.75 3.33
CA ILE A 42 -2.36 -6.67 4.12
C ILE A 42 -2.49 -8.09 3.59
N ASN A 43 -3.71 -8.53 3.25
CA ASN A 43 -3.94 -9.86 2.71
C ASN A 43 -3.17 -10.07 1.39
N ILE A 44 -3.16 -9.08 0.50
CA ILE A 44 -2.37 -9.13 -0.75
C ILE A 44 -0.87 -9.25 -0.44
N ALA A 45 -0.35 -8.42 0.47
CA ALA A 45 1.06 -8.48 0.86
C ALA A 45 1.43 -9.83 1.52
N TYR A 46 0.55 -10.39 2.35
CA TYR A 46 0.72 -11.69 2.98
C TYR A 46 0.72 -12.83 1.95
N TRP A 47 -0.17 -12.77 0.97
CA TRP A 47 -0.19 -13.73 -0.14
C TRP A 47 1.09 -13.67 -0.98
N ALA A 48 1.57 -12.47 -1.32
CA ALA A 48 2.84 -12.26 -2.01
C ALA A 48 4.02 -12.84 -1.20
N ARG A 49 4.00 -12.70 0.13
CA ARG A 49 5.02 -13.29 1.01
C ARG A 49 5.04 -14.82 0.95
N ILE A 50 3.87 -15.46 1.02
CA ILE A 50 3.76 -16.94 0.96
C ILE A 50 4.26 -17.48 -0.37
N HIS A 51 3.93 -16.81 -1.48
CA HIS A 51 4.28 -17.25 -2.82
C HIS A 51 5.68 -16.81 -3.27
N ARG A 52 6.44 -16.16 -2.38
CA ARG A 52 7.77 -15.58 -2.65
C ARG A 52 7.79 -14.70 -3.90
N ASP A 53 6.73 -13.90 -4.04
CA ASP A 53 6.61 -12.96 -5.15
C ASP A 53 7.72 -11.90 -5.07
N PRO A 54 8.50 -11.65 -6.14
CA PRO A 54 9.46 -10.55 -6.18
C PRO A 54 8.83 -9.18 -5.92
N GLU A 55 7.52 -9.02 -6.17
CA GLU A 55 6.76 -7.78 -5.96
C GLU A 55 6.31 -7.57 -4.50
N PHE A 56 6.66 -8.48 -3.58
CA PHE A 56 6.33 -8.37 -2.16
C PHE A 56 6.66 -7.01 -1.54
N TRP A 57 7.84 -6.45 -1.84
CA TRP A 57 8.26 -5.15 -1.32
C TRP A 57 7.39 -4.01 -1.83
N LEU A 58 6.86 -4.12 -3.05
CA LEU A 58 5.92 -3.15 -3.61
C LEU A 58 4.56 -3.26 -2.92
N HIS A 59 4.05 -4.47 -2.68
CA HIS A 59 2.82 -4.66 -1.91
C HIS A 59 2.93 -4.15 -0.48
N MET A 60 4.09 -4.35 0.17
CA MET A 60 4.37 -3.76 1.50
C MET A 60 4.39 -2.24 1.46
N ALA A 61 4.91 -1.64 0.39
CA ALA A 61 4.88 -0.19 0.21
C ALA A 61 3.43 0.33 0.13
N VAL A 62 2.56 -0.36 -0.62
CA VAL A 62 1.13 -0.03 -0.73
C VAL A 62 0.42 -0.15 0.62
N VAL A 63 0.70 -1.20 1.40
CA VAL A 63 0.16 -1.33 2.78
C VAL A 63 0.56 -0.14 3.65
N GLY A 64 1.84 0.26 3.61
CA GLY A 64 2.34 1.43 4.33
C GLY A 64 1.63 2.72 3.90
N TRP A 65 1.42 2.89 2.60
CA TRP A 65 0.74 4.05 2.03
C TRP A 65 -0.74 4.14 2.47
N ILE A 66 -1.50 3.05 2.31
CA ILE A 66 -2.92 3.01 2.69
C ILE A 66 -3.07 3.20 4.21
N SER A 67 -2.15 2.64 5.01
CA SER A 67 -2.16 2.83 6.47
C SER A 67 -1.88 4.28 6.86
N ALA A 68 -0.88 4.92 6.23
CA ALA A 68 -0.56 6.33 6.46
C ALA A 68 -1.74 7.25 6.11
N ASN A 69 -2.34 7.02 4.95
CA ASN A 69 -3.48 7.77 4.45
C ASN A 69 -4.71 7.57 5.35
N SER A 70 -4.96 6.34 5.81
CA SER A 70 -6.04 6.04 6.76
C SER A 70 -5.81 6.72 8.12
N TYR A 71 -4.56 6.74 8.62
CA TYR A 71 -4.21 7.43 9.86
C TYR A 71 -4.44 8.94 9.75
N TRP A 72 -3.99 9.57 8.65
CA TRP A 72 -4.25 10.99 8.39
C TRP A 72 -5.75 11.28 8.39
N MET A 73 -6.54 10.52 7.63
CA MET A 73 -7.99 10.69 7.57
C MET A 73 -8.64 10.63 8.96
N VAL A 74 -8.25 9.65 9.79
CA VAL A 74 -8.78 9.52 11.16
C VAL A 74 -8.39 10.74 12.01
N CYS A 75 -7.15 11.22 11.93
CA CYS A 75 -6.72 12.43 12.64
C CYS A 75 -7.56 13.66 12.25
N GLU A 76 -7.88 13.80 10.96
CA GLU A 76 -8.71 14.89 10.45
C GLU A 76 -10.16 14.78 10.94
N PHE A 77 -10.75 13.58 10.90
CA PHE A 77 -12.08 13.35 11.43
C PHE A 77 -12.21 13.58 12.94
N MET A 78 -11.14 13.35 13.70
CA MET A 78 -11.10 13.64 15.13
C MET A 78 -10.67 15.09 15.45
N ASN A 79 -10.51 15.96 14.44
CA ASN A 79 -10.02 17.33 14.57
C ASN A 79 -8.63 17.45 15.23
N HIS A 80 -7.85 16.38 15.27
CA HIS A 80 -6.49 16.35 15.81
C HIS A 80 -5.47 16.57 14.68
N VAL A 81 -5.54 17.75 14.06
CA VAL A 81 -4.72 18.12 12.89
C VAL A 81 -3.22 18.10 13.21
N GLU A 82 -2.83 18.26 14.47
CA GLU A 82 -1.42 18.21 14.88
C GLU A 82 -0.83 16.79 14.84
N LEU A 83 -1.65 15.75 15.01
CA LEU A 83 -1.18 14.37 14.97
C LEU A 83 -0.90 13.87 13.55
N LYS A 84 -1.36 14.60 12.51
CA LYS A 84 -1.18 14.19 11.10
C LYS A 84 0.28 13.99 10.72
N TYR A 85 1.21 14.71 11.35
CA TYR A 85 2.64 14.60 11.05
C TYR A 85 3.20 13.22 11.39
N TYR A 86 2.59 12.47 12.32
CA TYR A 86 2.98 11.09 12.59
C TYR A 86 2.66 10.15 11.43
N ALA A 87 1.77 10.52 10.50
CA ALA A 87 1.52 9.79 9.25
C ALA A 87 2.76 9.73 8.35
N ILE A 88 3.72 10.65 8.50
CA ILE A 88 4.97 10.63 7.73
C ILE A 88 5.75 9.33 7.97
N ALA A 89 5.72 8.76 9.18
CA ALA A 89 6.45 7.55 9.48
C ALA A 89 6.06 6.37 8.56
N PRO A 90 4.77 5.98 8.44
CA PRO A 90 4.36 4.95 7.50
C PRO A 90 4.52 5.36 6.02
N PHE A 91 4.45 6.65 5.68
CA PHE A 91 4.79 7.14 4.33
C PHE A 91 6.24 6.86 3.95
N VAL A 92 7.18 7.25 4.80
CA VAL A 92 8.63 7.04 4.60
C VAL A 92 8.94 5.55 4.53
N PHE A 93 8.31 4.75 5.40
CA PHE A 93 8.43 3.29 5.33
C PHE A 93 7.98 2.74 3.98
N GLY A 94 6.84 3.22 3.45
CA GLY A 94 6.35 2.84 2.13
C GLY A 94 7.35 3.18 1.02
N PHE A 95 7.92 4.38 1.04
CA PHE A 95 8.93 4.79 0.06
C PHE A 95 10.21 3.93 0.13
N ILE A 96 10.68 3.59 1.33
CA ILE A 96 11.84 2.71 1.52
C ILE A 96 11.57 1.33 0.89
N CYS A 97 10.38 0.76 1.12
CA CYS A 97 9.98 -0.51 0.54
C CYS A 97 9.90 -0.46 -0.99
N ALA A 98 9.30 0.59 -1.55
CA ALA A 98 9.22 0.78 -2.99
C ALA A 98 10.61 0.99 -3.61
N GLY A 99 11.46 1.81 -2.99
CA GLY A 99 12.84 2.05 -3.42
C GLY A 99 13.67 0.76 -3.43
N LYS A 100 13.51 -0.09 -2.41
CA LYS A 100 14.15 -1.41 -2.36
C LYS A 100 13.71 -2.30 -3.52
N TYR A 101 12.42 -2.35 -3.84
CA TYR A 101 11.90 -3.10 -4.98
C TYR A 101 12.55 -2.66 -6.30
N TYR A 102 12.53 -1.36 -6.58
CA TYR A 102 13.13 -0.83 -7.82
C TYR A 102 14.64 -1.06 -7.89
N PHE A 103 15.35 -0.94 -6.77
CA PHE A 103 16.78 -1.25 -6.69
C PHE A 103 17.06 -2.72 -7.04
N ASP A 104 16.29 -3.65 -6.46
CA ASP A 104 16.46 -5.08 -6.71
C ASP A 104 16.14 -5.43 -8.19
N VAL A 105 15.13 -4.80 -8.80
CA VAL A 105 14.80 -4.96 -10.23
C VAL A 105 15.94 -4.46 -11.14
N VAL A 106 16.46 -3.25 -10.89
CA VAL A 106 17.57 -2.69 -11.69
C VAL A 106 18.82 -3.57 -11.57
N ARG A 107 19.13 -4.04 -10.35
CA ARG A 107 20.26 -4.93 -10.10
C ARG A 107 20.17 -6.25 -10.87
N GLN A 108 18.97 -6.83 -10.93
CA GLN A 108 18.73 -8.06 -11.70
C GLN A 108 18.91 -7.83 -13.20
N ARG A 109 18.41 -6.71 -13.74
CA ARG A 109 18.60 -6.36 -15.16
C ARG A 109 20.09 -6.25 -15.55
N LEU A 110 20.88 -5.52 -14.75
CA LEU A 110 22.33 -5.37 -15.00
C LEU A 110 23.07 -6.72 -14.99
N LYS A 111 22.69 -7.63 -14.10
CA LYS A 111 23.28 -8.97 -14.01
C LYS A 111 22.98 -9.80 -15.28
N ASN A 112 21.76 -9.72 -15.79
CA ASN A 112 21.33 -10.44 -16.99
C ASN A 112 22.03 -9.90 -18.26
N GLU A 113 22.19 -8.57 -18.36
CA GLU A 113 22.94 -7.94 -19.46
C GLU A 113 24.42 -8.34 -19.47
N THR A 114 25.02 -8.51 -18.30
CA THR A 114 26.42 -8.93 -18.15
C THR A 114 26.62 -10.39 -18.58
N GLN A 115 25.68 -11.28 -18.23
CA GLN A 115 25.72 -12.69 -18.64
C GLN A 115 25.46 -12.91 -20.13
N SER A 116 24.65 -12.06 -20.79
CA SER A 116 24.42 -12.16 -22.24
C SER A 116 25.63 -11.76 -23.09
N LYS A 117 26.60 -11.05 -22.53
CA LYS A 117 27.80 -10.55 -23.24
C LYS A 117 29.03 -11.45 -23.06
N THR A 118 28.94 -12.50 -22.25
CA THR A 118 30.02 -13.46 -21.98
C THR A 118 29.69 -14.78 -22.69
#